data_AF-A0A250IEL3-F1
#
_entry.id   AF-A0A250IEL3-F1
#
_cell.length_a   1.000
_cell.length_b   1.000
_cell.length_c   1.000
_cell.angle_alpha   90.00
_cell.angle_beta   90.00
_cell.angle_gamma   90.00
#
_symmetry.space_group_name_H-M   'P 1'
#
loop_
_entity.id
_entity.type
_entity.pdbx_description
1 polymer ?
#
loop_
_entity_poly.entity_id
_entity_poly.type
_entity_poly.pdbx_seq_one_letter_code
_entity_poly.pdbx_strand_id
1 'polypeptide(L)'
;MNRPKAPLFLALALLLAGAAVLATRILPERGNDPRGKPPAHAEPSTASSEAARTRAPLAPDPEDGEAMRPGTDMAASLRSRYAARIHEPHTQMRMLEQLMRHFQQLYPTGWEEPLLALVKQAFPELYEELALRLRQRVAYAQWMESHREELRAKPVAERRAAVWEERNQLFGEETARKIWAAELRNESVGNTLSIIDALPQADVNERLARYKQSLEQTFGDEAPGYMQANQQELMNRFLDLGSVQRDLGAMTPEQRAEHLRAIREGMGLDEAALERWKDLDTRRDARWALGEQYMAERAILAQQHTGPELERRLSELRARYFADEAQTIAEEEASGFYRFGQPRQWGRN
;
A
#
# COMPACT_ATOMS: atom_id res chain seq x y z
N MET A 1 62.44 -6.90 -7.39
CA MET A 1 62.57 -6.06 -6.19
C MET A 1 61.43 -5.04 -6.15
N ASN A 2 60.86 -4.86 -4.96
CA ASN A 2 60.23 -3.65 -4.40
C ASN A 2 59.37 -2.73 -5.28
N ARG A 3 58.06 -2.68 -4.96
CA ARG A 3 57.31 -1.41 -4.90
C ARG A 3 57.99 -0.46 -3.90
N PRO A 4 57.75 0.85 -4.01
CA PRO A 4 57.02 1.48 -2.90
C PRO A 4 55.83 2.34 -3.36
N LYS A 5 54.91 2.56 -2.42
CA LYS A 5 53.79 3.51 -2.51
C LYS A 5 54.28 4.91 -2.09
N ALA A 6 53.53 5.97 -2.44
CA ALA A 6 53.66 7.29 -1.83
C ALA A 6 52.25 7.87 -1.48
N PRO A 7 52.12 8.79 -0.49
CA PRO A 7 50.89 8.94 0.32
C PRO A 7 50.41 10.41 0.51
N LEU A 8 49.58 10.65 1.56
CA LEU A 8 48.99 11.94 2.07
C LEU A 8 47.79 12.48 1.25
N PHE A 9 46.79 13.19 1.81
CA PHE A 9 46.51 13.71 3.19
C PHE A 9 45.08 13.25 3.65
N LEU A 10 44.61 13.23 4.91
CA LEU A 10 45.07 13.69 6.24
C LEU A 10 44.63 15.09 6.74
N ALA A 11 43.38 15.19 7.22
CA ALA A 11 42.88 16.04 8.33
C ALA A 11 41.51 15.46 8.80
N LEU A 12 41.27 15.03 10.06
CA LEU A 12 41.19 15.76 11.35
C LEU A 12 40.06 16.83 11.32
N ALA A 13 39.14 16.96 12.29
CA ALA A 13 39.29 16.71 13.73
C ALA A 13 37.97 16.52 14.52
N LEU A 14 38.08 15.82 15.66
CA LEU A 14 37.33 15.87 16.94
C LEU A 14 35.77 15.98 16.98
N LEU A 15 35.05 15.04 17.61
CA LEU A 15 34.89 14.72 19.06
C LEU A 15 33.89 15.63 19.80
N LEU A 16 32.80 15.02 20.30
CA LEU A 16 32.31 15.24 21.66
C LEU A 16 31.50 14.03 22.13
N ALA A 17 31.66 13.67 23.41
CA ALA A 17 31.05 12.49 24.02
C ALA A 17 29.76 12.84 24.78
N GLY A 18 28.87 11.85 24.93
CA GLY A 18 27.68 11.96 25.77
C GLY A 18 27.17 10.57 26.13
N ALA A 19 27.36 10.15 27.38
CA ALA A 19 27.01 8.82 27.85
C ALA A 19 25.49 8.65 28.05
N ALA A 20 24.96 7.47 27.74
CA ALA A 20 23.63 7.04 28.14
C ALA A 20 23.74 5.80 29.04
N VAL A 21 23.28 5.93 30.28
CA VAL A 21 23.35 4.92 31.33
C VAL A 21 22.29 3.83 31.13
N LEU A 22 22.65 2.56 31.32
CA LEU A 22 21.69 1.47 31.48
C LEU A 22 20.83 1.71 32.72
N ALA A 23 19.52 1.90 32.52
CA ALA A 23 18.53 1.88 33.60
C ALA A 23 17.43 0.88 33.26
N THR A 24 17.60 -0.35 33.73
CA THR A 24 16.54 -1.36 33.68
C THR A 24 15.39 -0.93 34.60
N ARG A 25 14.15 -0.97 34.10
CA ARG A 25 12.96 -1.01 34.96
C ARG A 25 12.04 -2.16 34.58
N ILE A 26 11.69 -2.88 35.64
CA ILE A 26 10.94 -4.13 35.65
C ILE A 26 9.45 -3.79 35.51
N LEU A 27 8.75 -4.44 34.57
CA LEU A 27 7.28 -4.46 34.59
C LEU A 27 6.81 -5.50 35.62
N PRO A 28 5.86 -5.19 36.51
CA PRO A 28 5.19 -6.20 37.32
C PRO A 28 4.19 -7.00 36.48
N GLU A 29 4.01 -8.28 36.83
CA GLU A 29 3.11 -9.20 36.14
C GLU A 29 1.63 -8.75 36.21
N ARG A 30 0.88 -8.99 35.13
CA ARG A 30 -0.58 -9.02 35.19
C ARG A 30 -1.03 -10.43 35.55
N GLY A 31 -1.55 -10.58 36.76
CA GLY A 31 -2.17 -11.82 37.22
C GLY A 31 -3.36 -12.22 36.35
N ASN A 32 -3.52 -13.53 36.19
CA ASN A 32 -4.57 -14.20 35.43
C ASN A 32 -5.62 -14.74 36.41
N ASP A 33 -6.90 -14.36 36.29
CA ASP A 33 -8.02 -15.14 36.84
C ASP A 33 -9.24 -15.05 35.90
N PRO A 34 -9.82 -16.17 35.45
CA PRO A 34 -10.96 -16.18 34.54
C PRO A 34 -12.28 -16.36 35.29
N ARG A 35 -13.33 -15.63 34.88
CA ARG A 35 -14.75 -16.03 35.00
C ARG A 35 -15.68 -15.00 34.34
N GLY A 36 -16.61 -15.48 33.50
CA GLY A 36 -17.67 -14.65 32.91
C GLY A 36 -18.08 -15.06 31.50
N LYS A 37 -18.90 -16.10 31.35
CA LYS A 37 -19.59 -16.42 30.08
C LYS A 37 -20.86 -15.55 29.91
N PRO A 38 -21.30 -15.28 28.68
CA PRO A 38 -22.35 -14.28 28.39
C PRO A 38 -23.77 -14.88 28.31
N PRO A 39 -24.83 -14.06 28.37
CA PRO A 39 -26.12 -14.33 27.74
C PRO A 39 -26.15 -13.85 26.28
N ALA A 40 -27.03 -14.41 25.45
CA ALA A 40 -27.05 -14.21 24.00
C ALA A 40 -28.41 -13.72 23.46
N HIS A 41 -28.34 -13.12 22.27
CA HIS A 41 -29.42 -12.85 21.29
C HIS A 41 -30.55 -11.84 21.61
N ALA A 42 -30.51 -10.72 20.88
CA ALA A 42 -31.57 -10.39 19.92
C ALA A 42 -31.00 -9.50 18.78
N GLU A 43 -31.26 -9.89 17.54
CA GLU A 43 -31.02 -9.14 16.28
C GLU A 43 -32.40 -8.85 15.62
N PRO A 44 -32.53 -8.06 14.53
CA PRO A 44 -31.62 -7.08 13.94
C PRO A 44 -32.31 -5.74 13.53
N SER A 45 -31.53 -4.69 13.21
CA SER A 45 -31.78 -3.92 11.97
C SER A 45 -30.65 -3.00 11.55
N THR A 46 -30.20 -3.25 10.33
CA THR A 46 -29.36 -2.49 9.41
C THR A 46 -29.51 -0.96 9.41
N ALA A 47 -28.39 -0.23 9.49
CA ALA A 47 -27.86 0.59 8.38
C ALA A 47 -26.53 1.29 8.74
N SER A 48 -25.66 1.49 7.74
CA SER A 48 -24.57 2.48 7.74
C SER A 48 -23.41 2.34 8.75
N SER A 49 -22.55 1.32 8.59
CA SER A 49 -21.11 1.46 8.89
C SER A 49 -20.26 0.38 8.20
N GLU A 50 -20.02 0.51 6.90
CA GLU A 50 -19.01 -0.29 6.20
C GLU A 50 -18.34 0.52 5.08
N ALA A 51 -17.61 1.57 5.48
CA ALA A 51 -16.91 2.48 4.58
C ALA A 51 -15.50 2.87 5.09
N ALA A 52 -14.80 1.93 5.75
CA ALA A 52 -13.39 2.11 6.10
C ALA A 52 -12.65 0.76 6.15
N ARG A 53 -11.50 0.70 5.45
CA ARG A 53 -10.51 -0.42 5.40
C ARG A 53 -10.71 -1.51 4.34
N THR A 54 -10.89 -1.12 3.08
CA THR A 54 -10.41 -1.93 1.95
C THR A 54 -9.08 -1.35 1.46
N ARG A 55 -7.97 -1.89 1.96
CA ARG A 55 -6.64 -1.62 1.40
C ARG A 55 -6.51 -2.45 0.14
N ALA A 56 -6.99 -1.92 -0.99
CA ALA A 56 -6.94 -2.63 -2.25
C ALA A 56 -5.46 -2.95 -2.61
N PRO A 57 -5.11 -4.21 -2.89
CA PRO A 57 -3.99 -4.51 -3.77
C PRO A 57 -4.26 -3.82 -5.12
N LEU A 58 -3.21 -3.59 -5.94
CA LEU A 58 -3.45 -3.29 -7.35
C LEU A 58 -4.40 -4.35 -7.91
N ALA A 59 -5.46 -3.90 -8.57
CA ALA A 59 -6.52 -4.80 -8.99
C ALA A 59 -5.93 -5.94 -9.83
N PRO A 60 -6.11 -7.21 -9.46
CA PRO A 60 -5.88 -8.28 -10.40
C PRO A 60 -6.82 -8.09 -11.60
N ASP A 61 -6.40 -8.53 -12.79
CA ASP A 61 -7.31 -8.68 -13.93
C ASP A 61 -8.64 -9.31 -13.47
N PRO A 62 -9.80 -8.88 -14.00
CA PRO A 62 -11.14 -9.26 -13.52
C PRO A 62 -11.53 -10.74 -13.76
N GLU A 63 -10.56 -11.64 -13.85
CA GLU A 63 -10.75 -13.09 -14.00
C GLU A 63 -10.47 -13.90 -12.70
N ASP A 64 -10.19 -13.26 -11.58
CA ASP A 64 -10.02 -13.96 -10.30
C ASP A 64 -11.39 -14.28 -9.67
N GLY A 65 -11.96 -15.45 -9.99
CA GLY A 65 -13.21 -15.89 -9.35
C GLY A 65 -13.76 -17.27 -9.75
N GLU A 66 -13.85 -17.59 -11.04
CA GLU A 66 -14.40 -18.90 -11.45
C GLU A 66 -13.39 -20.02 -11.24
N ALA A 67 -13.56 -20.74 -10.13
CA ALA A 67 -12.97 -22.06 -9.94
C ALA A 67 -13.38 -22.99 -11.09
N MET A 68 -12.42 -23.79 -11.57
CA MET A 68 -12.62 -24.77 -12.65
C MET A 68 -13.85 -25.65 -12.36
N ARG A 69 -14.93 -25.48 -13.14
CA ARG A 69 -16.20 -26.17 -12.87
C ARG A 69 -16.02 -27.69 -12.99
N PRO A 70 -16.42 -28.49 -11.98
CA PRO A 70 -16.38 -29.94 -12.10
C PRO A 70 -17.31 -30.43 -13.22
N GLY A 71 -16.76 -31.21 -14.17
CA GLY A 71 -17.53 -31.84 -15.25
C GLY A 71 -17.27 -31.30 -16.66
N THR A 72 -16.52 -30.22 -16.84
CA THR A 72 -16.03 -29.77 -18.16
C THR A 72 -14.64 -30.33 -18.46
N ASP A 73 -14.31 -30.55 -19.75
CA ASP A 73 -12.93 -30.82 -20.19
C ASP A 73 -12.00 -29.69 -19.74
N MET A 74 -11.16 -29.95 -18.73
CA MET A 74 -10.25 -28.97 -18.16
C MET A 74 -9.25 -28.45 -19.20
N ALA A 75 -8.86 -29.27 -20.18
CA ALA A 75 -7.96 -28.84 -21.24
C ALA A 75 -8.65 -27.87 -22.20
N ALA A 76 -9.93 -28.08 -22.50
CA ALA A 76 -10.73 -27.11 -23.28
C ALA A 76 -10.94 -25.80 -22.53
N SER A 77 -11.20 -25.86 -21.22
CA SER A 77 -11.31 -24.66 -20.36
C SER A 77 -10.01 -23.85 -20.35
N LEU A 78 -8.87 -24.51 -20.13
CA LEU A 78 -7.54 -23.86 -20.19
C LEU A 78 -7.28 -23.21 -21.55
N ARG A 79 -7.56 -23.90 -22.66
CA ARG A 79 -7.46 -23.32 -24.01
C ARG A 79 -8.36 -22.10 -24.16
N SER A 80 -9.64 -22.21 -23.78
CA SER A 80 -10.61 -21.11 -23.91
C SER A 80 -10.20 -19.86 -23.14
N ARG A 81 -9.54 -20.02 -21.99
CA ARG A 81 -9.12 -18.90 -21.13
C ARG A 81 -7.77 -18.32 -21.53
N TYR A 82 -6.78 -19.15 -21.82
CA TYR A 82 -5.39 -18.70 -21.95
C TYR A 82 -4.84 -18.66 -23.37
N ALA A 83 -5.44 -19.34 -24.36
CA ALA A 83 -4.82 -19.52 -25.68
C ALA A 83 -4.44 -18.21 -26.41
N ALA A 84 -5.18 -17.12 -26.19
CA ALA A 84 -4.87 -15.82 -26.79
C ALA A 84 -3.59 -15.16 -26.25
N ARG A 85 -3.15 -15.54 -25.03
CA ARG A 85 -2.02 -14.92 -24.30
C ARG A 85 -1.03 -15.92 -23.72
N ILE A 86 -1.15 -17.22 -24.02
CA ILE A 86 -0.30 -18.29 -23.46
C ILE A 86 1.18 -18.18 -23.86
N HIS A 87 1.51 -17.36 -24.85
CA HIS A 87 2.88 -17.00 -25.23
C HIS A 87 3.51 -15.92 -24.32
N GLU A 88 2.75 -15.30 -23.42
CA GLU A 88 3.24 -14.27 -22.50
C GLU A 88 3.76 -14.91 -21.21
N PRO A 89 5.02 -14.66 -20.80
CA PRO A 89 5.61 -15.28 -19.60
C PRO A 89 4.83 -15.09 -18.29
N HIS A 90 4.19 -13.92 -18.11
CA HIS A 90 3.34 -13.63 -16.96
C HIS A 90 2.04 -14.47 -16.97
N THR A 91 1.39 -14.58 -18.13
CA THR A 91 0.16 -15.38 -18.31
C THR A 91 0.43 -16.87 -18.07
N GLN A 92 1.54 -17.39 -18.60
CA GLN A 92 2.03 -18.73 -18.29
C GLN A 92 2.22 -18.94 -16.78
N MET A 93 2.86 -17.98 -16.10
CA MET A 93 3.10 -18.04 -14.66
C MET A 93 1.80 -18.07 -13.86
N ARG A 94 0.86 -17.14 -14.11
CA ARG A 94 -0.44 -17.09 -13.41
C ARG A 94 -1.23 -18.38 -13.60
N MET A 95 -1.28 -18.92 -14.83
CA MET A 95 -1.95 -20.20 -15.12
C MET A 95 -1.31 -21.35 -14.31
N LEU A 96 0.02 -21.48 -14.36
CA LEU A 96 0.73 -22.55 -13.65
C LEU A 96 0.56 -22.44 -12.13
N GLU A 97 0.59 -21.24 -11.55
CA GLU A 97 0.34 -21.06 -10.12
C GLU A 97 -1.10 -21.41 -9.70
N GLN A 98 -2.10 -21.12 -10.52
CA GLN A 98 -3.48 -21.54 -10.26
C GLN A 98 -3.62 -23.06 -10.30
N LEU A 99 -3.02 -23.71 -11.31
CA LEU A 99 -2.97 -25.16 -11.42
C LEU A 99 -2.21 -25.80 -10.26
N MET A 100 -1.04 -25.27 -9.87
CA MET A 100 -0.27 -25.73 -8.71
C MET A 100 -1.14 -25.77 -7.45
N ARG A 101 -1.84 -24.66 -7.13
CA ARG A 101 -2.72 -24.59 -5.96
C ARG A 101 -3.84 -25.63 -6.01
N HIS A 102 -4.43 -25.86 -7.18
CA HIS A 102 -5.50 -26.84 -7.36
C HIS A 102 -4.99 -28.29 -7.21
N PHE A 103 -3.93 -28.66 -7.93
CA PHE A 103 -3.41 -30.02 -7.91
C PHE A 103 -2.72 -30.37 -6.58
N GLN A 104 -2.12 -29.41 -5.86
CA GLN A 104 -1.60 -29.63 -4.50
C GLN A 104 -2.69 -29.92 -3.47
N GLN A 105 -3.92 -29.40 -3.66
CA GLN A 105 -5.06 -29.72 -2.80
C GLN A 105 -5.62 -31.13 -3.08
N LEU A 106 -5.63 -31.56 -4.33
CA LEU A 106 -6.11 -32.89 -4.74
C LEU A 106 -5.09 -34.00 -4.50
N TYR A 107 -3.80 -33.70 -4.69
CA TYR A 107 -2.68 -34.63 -4.64
C TYR A 107 -1.54 -34.04 -3.77
N PRO A 108 -1.63 -34.11 -2.44
CA PRO A 108 -0.62 -33.51 -1.54
C PRO A 108 0.82 -33.97 -1.81
N THR A 109 0.99 -35.16 -2.39
CA THR A 109 2.24 -35.65 -2.98
C THR A 109 2.01 -36.00 -4.45
N GLY A 110 3.02 -35.81 -5.30
CA GLY A 110 2.97 -36.19 -6.71
C GLY A 110 2.11 -35.31 -7.64
N TRP A 111 1.64 -34.14 -7.18
CA TRP A 111 0.78 -33.23 -7.95
C TRP A 111 1.35 -32.76 -9.30
N GLU A 112 2.67 -32.79 -9.50
CA GLU A 112 3.33 -32.31 -10.72
C GLU A 112 2.96 -33.14 -11.96
N GLU A 113 2.91 -34.46 -11.84
CA GLU A 113 2.62 -35.36 -12.97
C GLU A 113 1.21 -35.17 -13.58
N PRO A 114 0.10 -35.21 -12.80
CA PRO A 114 -1.23 -35.01 -13.36
C PRO A 114 -1.45 -33.56 -13.84
N LEU A 115 -0.77 -32.57 -13.25
CA LEU A 115 -0.78 -31.19 -13.76
C LEU A 115 -0.09 -31.11 -15.12
N LEU A 116 1.11 -31.69 -15.27
CA LEU A 116 1.84 -31.69 -16.54
C LEU A 116 1.11 -32.47 -17.64
N ALA A 117 0.43 -33.57 -17.29
CA ALA A 117 -0.45 -34.29 -18.22
C ALA A 117 -1.58 -33.39 -18.76
N LEU A 118 -2.25 -32.63 -17.89
CA LEU A 118 -3.27 -31.66 -18.28
C LEU A 118 -2.69 -30.53 -19.16
N VAL A 119 -1.52 -29.98 -18.79
CA VAL A 119 -0.84 -28.95 -19.60
C VAL A 119 -0.48 -29.47 -20.99
N LYS A 120 0.01 -30.72 -21.10
CA LYS A 120 0.31 -31.37 -22.39
C LYS A 120 -0.92 -31.57 -23.26
N GLN A 121 -2.07 -31.90 -22.65
CA GLN A 121 -3.35 -32.03 -23.34
C GLN A 121 -3.91 -30.67 -23.77
N ALA A 122 -3.67 -29.61 -22.99
CA ALA A 122 -4.14 -28.25 -23.29
C ALA A 122 -3.32 -27.56 -24.38
N PHE A 123 -1.98 -27.59 -24.25
CA PHE A 123 -1.03 -26.82 -25.07
C PHE A 123 0.18 -27.68 -25.48
N PRO A 124 0.01 -28.68 -26.36
CA PRO A 124 1.08 -29.63 -26.72
C PRO A 124 2.33 -28.94 -27.29
N GLU A 125 2.16 -27.94 -28.15
CA GLU A 125 3.26 -27.21 -28.79
C GLU A 125 4.11 -26.37 -27.81
N LEU A 126 3.54 -25.98 -26.66
CA LEU A 126 4.22 -25.21 -25.62
C LEU A 126 4.60 -26.07 -24.41
N TYR A 127 4.38 -27.39 -24.47
CA TYR A 127 4.50 -28.28 -23.31
C TYR A 127 5.88 -28.19 -22.65
N GLU A 128 6.97 -28.25 -23.42
CA GLU A 128 8.33 -28.22 -22.87
C GLU A 128 8.67 -26.86 -22.22
N GLU A 129 8.19 -25.75 -22.77
CA GLU A 129 8.37 -24.41 -22.20
C GLU A 129 7.59 -24.28 -20.89
N LEU A 130 6.32 -24.71 -20.88
CA LEU A 130 5.46 -24.67 -19.70
C LEU A 130 5.95 -25.62 -18.59
N ALA A 131 6.47 -26.80 -18.95
CA ALA A 131 7.08 -27.75 -18.03
C ALA A 131 8.38 -27.20 -17.44
N LEU A 132 9.22 -26.53 -18.24
CA LEU A 132 10.39 -25.81 -17.74
C LEU A 132 9.98 -24.68 -16.78
N ARG A 133 8.98 -23.87 -17.16
CA ARG A 133 8.49 -22.76 -16.32
C ARG A 133 7.94 -23.23 -14.99
N LEU A 134 7.25 -24.37 -14.97
CA LEU A 134 6.78 -25.01 -13.73
C LEU A 134 7.96 -25.40 -12.83
N ARG A 135 8.97 -26.09 -13.36
CA ARG A 135 10.18 -26.47 -12.60
C ARG A 135 10.90 -25.24 -12.02
N GLN A 136 11.07 -24.18 -12.82
CA GLN A 136 11.64 -22.91 -12.36
C GLN A 136 10.79 -22.29 -11.23
N ARG A 137 9.45 -22.36 -11.33
CA ARG A 137 8.54 -21.82 -10.31
C ARG A 137 8.53 -22.63 -9.01
N VAL A 138 8.74 -23.94 -9.08
CA VAL A 138 8.92 -24.82 -7.91
C VAL A 138 10.26 -24.53 -7.23
N ALA A 139 11.35 -24.45 -8.00
CA ALA A 139 12.67 -24.08 -7.48
C ALA A 139 12.64 -22.71 -6.78
N TYR A 140 12.01 -21.71 -7.40
CA TYR A 140 11.83 -20.38 -6.79
C TYR A 140 11.01 -20.43 -5.49
N ALA A 141 9.96 -21.27 -5.41
CA ALA A 141 9.20 -21.46 -4.19
C ALA A 141 10.06 -22.03 -3.05
N GLN A 142 10.88 -23.04 -3.37
CA GLN A 142 11.77 -23.69 -2.43
C GLN A 142 12.86 -22.73 -1.94
N TRP A 143 13.45 -21.93 -2.84
CA TRP A 143 14.42 -20.90 -2.49
C TRP A 143 13.84 -19.81 -1.58
N MET A 144 12.64 -19.31 -1.90
CA MET A 144 11.95 -18.28 -1.11
C MET A 144 11.66 -18.77 0.32
N GLU A 145 11.32 -20.05 0.50
CA GLU A 145 11.07 -20.63 1.81
C GLU A 145 12.39 -20.89 2.58
N SER A 146 13.42 -21.44 1.93
CA SER A 146 14.70 -21.75 2.58
C SER A 146 15.48 -20.51 3.00
N HIS A 147 15.35 -19.39 2.27
CA HIS A 147 16.00 -18.11 2.60
C HIS A 147 15.09 -17.12 3.34
N ARG A 148 13.87 -17.52 3.76
CA ARG A 148 12.85 -16.60 4.31
C ARG A 148 13.37 -15.73 5.46
N GLU A 149 14.03 -16.32 6.45
CA GLU A 149 14.53 -15.57 7.61
C GLU A 149 15.74 -14.68 7.27
N GLU A 150 16.60 -15.11 6.35
CA GLU A 150 17.71 -14.28 5.85
C GLU A 150 17.18 -13.05 5.09
N LEU A 151 16.27 -13.26 4.14
CA LEU A 151 15.62 -12.19 3.38
C LEU A 151 14.88 -11.23 4.30
N ARG A 152 14.23 -11.73 5.36
CA ARG A 152 13.55 -10.92 6.37
C ARG A 152 14.51 -10.02 7.16
N ALA A 153 15.73 -10.48 7.41
CA ALA A 153 16.77 -9.71 8.11
C ALA A 153 17.45 -8.64 7.24
N LYS A 154 17.44 -8.79 5.90
CA LYS A 154 18.05 -7.81 4.97
C LYS A 154 17.26 -6.49 4.92
N PRO A 155 17.94 -5.33 4.77
CA PRO A 155 17.32 -4.07 4.36
C PRO A 155 16.50 -4.22 3.07
N VAL A 156 15.48 -3.38 2.89
CA VAL A 156 14.50 -3.53 1.78
C VAL A 156 15.17 -3.55 0.40
N ALA A 157 16.16 -2.70 0.16
CA ALA A 157 16.89 -2.64 -1.10
C ALA A 157 17.74 -3.90 -1.35
N GLU A 158 18.45 -4.40 -0.33
CA GLU A 158 19.25 -5.62 -0.42
C GLU A 158 18.38 -6.87 -0.59
N ARG A 159 17.24 -6.94 0.11
CA ARG A 159 16.25 -8.02 -0.09
C ARG A 159 15.74 -8.05 -1.53
N ARG A 160 15.40 -6.88 -2.09
CA ARG A 160 14.96 -6.75 -3.50
C ARG A 160 16.04 -7.22 -4.46
N ALA A 161 17.28 -6.76 -4.28
CA ALA A 161 18.41 -7.16 -5.11
C ALA A 161 18.62 -8.69 -5.10
N ALA A 162 18.62 -9.33 -3.92
CA ALA A 162 18.77 -10.77 -3.78
C ALA A 162 17.62 -11.56 -4.44
N VAL A 163 16.36 -11.14 -4.24
CA VAL A 163 15.19 -11.74 -4.91
C VAL A 163 15.28 -11.58 -6.43
N TRP A 164 15.76 -10.43 -6.92
CA TRP A 164 15.88 -10.18 -8.35
C TRP A 164 17.03 -10.95 -8.99
N GLU A 165 18.15 -11.12 -8.27
CA GLU A 165 19.26 -11.98 -8.66
C GLU A 165 18.78 -13.44 -8.85
N GLU A 166 18.10 -14.02 -7.85
CA GLU A 166 17.57 -15.39 -7.97
C GLU A 166 16.57 -15.53 -9.12
N ARG A 167 15.65 -14.57 -9.28
CA ARG A 167 14.70 -14.57 -10.41
C ARG A 167 15.42 -14.54 -11.76
N ASN A 168 16.50 -13.76 -11.89
CA ASN A 168 17.31 -13.73 -13.11
C ASN A 168 18.08 -15.03 -13.33
N GLN A 169 18.61 -15.66 -12.28
CA GLN A 169 19.28 -16.96 -12.37
C GLN A 169 18.33 -18.08 -12.79
N LEU A 170 17.13 -18.16 -12.18
CA LEU A 170 16.16 -19.22 -12.45
C LEU A 170 15.43 -19.08 -13.78
N PHE A 171 15.00 -17.86 -14.16
CA PHE A 171 14.12 -17.62 -15.31
C PHE A 171 14.82 -16.99 -16.52
N GLY A 172 16.01 -16.42 -16.34
CA GLY A 172 16.66 -15.54 -17.31
C GLY A 172 16.10 -14.11 -17.26
N GLU A 173 16.98 -13.12 -17.47
CA GLU A 173 16.72 -11.69 -17.24
C GLU A 173 15.54 -11.13 -18.08
N GLU A 174 15.34 -11.60 -19.30
CA GLU A 174 14.22 -11.18 -20.15
C GLU A 174 12.88 -11.75 -19.65
N THR A 175 12.84 -13.06 -19.40
CA THR A 175 11.65 -13.76 -18.90
C THR A 175 11.24 -13.25 -17.52
N ALA A 176 12.20 -13.05 -16.61
CA ALA A 176 11.97 -12.50 -15.28
C ALA A 176 11.34 -11.11 -15.37
N ARG A 177 11.92 -10.20 -16.18
CA ARG A 177 11.33 -8.86 -16.41
C ARG A 177 9.91 -8.92 -16.94
N LYS A 178 9.58 -9.87 -17.83
CA LYS A 178 8.20 -10.06 -18.33
C LYS A 178 7.25 -10.64 -17.28
N ILE A 179 7.68 -11.58 -16.44
CA ILE A 179 6.86 -12.17 -15.37
C ILE A 179 6.51 -11.13 -14.31
N TRP A 180 7.49 -10.35 -13.85
CA TRP A 180 7.33 -9.38 -12.75
C TRP A 180 7.26 -7.91 -13.23
N ALA A 181 6.84 -7.68 -14.49
CA ALA A 181 6.77 -6.34 -15.08
C ALA A 181 5.95 -5.35 -14.23
N ALA A 182 4.81 -5.78 -13.68
CA ALA A 182 3.98 -4.96 -12.82
C ALA A 182 4.64 -4.61 -11.47
N GLU A 183 5.49 -5.49 -10.94
CA GLU A 183 6.30 -5.23 -9.73
C GLU A 183 7.34 -4.14 -10.05
N LEU A 184 8.12 -4.33 -11.12
CA LEU A 184 9.13 -3.37 -11.58
C LEU A 184 8.54 -1.98 -11.87
N ARG A 185 7.37 -1.91 -12.53
CA ARG A 185 6.68 -0.63 -12.78
C ARG A 185 6.26 0.04 -11.48
N ASN A 186 5.71 -0.70 -10.52
CA ASN A 186 5.36 -0.15 -9.21
C ASN A 186 6.56 0.36 -8.41
N GLU A 187 7.70 -0.34 -8.50
CA GLU A 187 8.96 0.09 -7.88
C GLU A 187 9.54 1.32 -8.56
N SER A 188 9.51 1.40 -9.89
CA SER A 188 9.86 2.60 -10.65
C SER A 188 9.07 3.83 -10.16
N VAL A 189 7.73 3.74 -10.16
CA VAL A 189 6.84 4.81 -9.68
C VAL A 189 7.11 5.17 -8.22
N GLY A 190 7.37 4.18 -7.35
CA GLY A 190 7.70 4.41 -5.94
C GLY A 190 9.03 5.14 -5.75
N ASN A 191 10.07 4.75 -6.48
CA ASN A 191 11.38 5.39 -6.45
C ASN A 191 11.31 6.83 -6.96
N THR A 192 10.59 7.07 -8.06
CA THR A 192 10.38 8.43 -8.59
C THR A 192 9.63 9.31 -7.60
N LEU A 193 8.57 8.81 -6.95
CA LEU A 193 7.88 9.55 -5.89
C LEU A 193 8.81 9.96 -4.74
N SER A 194 9.72 9.08 -4.31
CA SER A 194 10.73 9.43 -3.29
C SER A 194 11.75 10.48 -3.77
N ILE A 195 12.14 10.45 -5.05
CA ILE A 195 13.00 11.50 -5.64
C ILE A 195 12.25 12.83 -5.68
N ILE A 196 10.98 12.82 -6.11
CA ILE A 196 10.11 14.01 -6.22
C ILE A 196 9.88 14.67 -4.86
N ASP A 197 9.65 13.88 -3.81
CA ASP A 197 9.49 14.37 -2.42
C ASP A 197 10.76 15.07 -1.88
N ALA A 198 11.92 14.60 -2.34
CA ALA A 198 13.23 15.13 -1.97
C ALA A 198 13.70 16.33 -2.84
N LEU A 199 12.95 16.73 -3.87
CA LEU A 199 13.34 17.85 -4.74
C LEU A 199 13.33 19.18 -3.98
N PRO A 200 14.49 19.86 -3.84
CA PRO A 200 14.57 21.15 -3.17
C PRO A 200 14.00 22.25 -4.07
N GLN A 201 13.23 23.18 -3.50
CA GLN A 201 12.66 24.37 -4.15
C GLN A 201 11.74 24.14 -5.36
N ALA A 202 11.46 22.89 -5.74
CA ALA A 202 10.34 22.58 -6.64
C ALA A 202 9.01 22.96 -5.97
N ASP A 203 8.03 23.40 -6.76
CA ASP A 203 6.66 23.62 -6.29
C ASP A 203 5.77 22.38 -6.53
N VAL A 204 4.51 22.44 -6.09
CA VAL A 204 3.53 21.37 -6.23
C VAL A 204 3.27 21.00 -7.70
N ASN A 205 3.23 21.98 -8.60
CA ASN A 205 2.92 21.79 -10.02
C ASN A 205 4.12 21.21 -10.77
N GLU A 206 5.34 21.63 -10.44
CA GLU A 206 6.58 21.04 -10.99
C GLU A 206 6.72 19.57 -10.55
N ARG A 207 6.45 19.27 -9.27
CA ARG A 207 6.43 17.88 -8.78
C ARG A 207 5.38 17.03 -9.50
N LEU A 208 4.19 17.57 -9.75
CA LEU A 208 3.14 16.89 -10.50
C LEU A 208 3.54 16.61 -11.94
N ALA A 209 4.15 17.59 -12.64
CA ALA A 209 4.62 17.42 -14.01
C ALA A 209 5.69 16.33 -14.11
N ARG A 210 6.67 16.31 -13.18
CA ARG A 210 7.69 15.25 -13.10
C ARG A 210 7.07 13.88 -12.78
N TYR A 211 6.03 13.84 -11.95
CA TYR A 211 5.35 12.59 -11.64
C TYR A 211 4.60 12.02 -12.85
N LYS A 212 3.85 12.87 -13.59
CA LYS A 212 3.20 12.48 -14.85
C LYS A 212 4.20 11.97 -15.89
N GLN A 213 5.30 12.68 -16.09
CA GLN A 213 6.37 12.27 -17.01
C GLN A 213 6.96 10.90 -16.64
N SER A 214 7.07 10.59 -15.35
CA SER A 214 7.52 9.26 -14.88
C SER A 214 6.50 8.15 -15.17
N LEU A 215 5.21 8.44 -15.09
CA LEU A 215 4.16 7.49 -15.47
C LEU A 215 4.21 7.23 -16.98
N GLU A 216 4.33 8.27 -17.80
CA GLU A 216 4.52 8.16 -19.26
C GLU A 216 5.77 7.31 -19.59
N GLN A 217 6.90 7.53 -18.90
CA GLN A 217 8.13 6.75 -19.09
C GLN A 217 8.01 5.28 -18.61
N THR A 218 7.27 5.03 -17.53
CA THR A 218 7.15 3.70 -16.92
C THR A 218 6.14 2.79 -17.63
N PHE A 219 5.09 3.37 -18.20
CA PHE A 219 4.00 2.63 -18.85
C PHE A 219 3.98 2.78 -20.37
N GLY A 220 4.68 3.76 -20.96
CA GLY A 220 4.75 3.96 -22.40
C GLY A 220 3.36 4.15 -23.02
N ASP A 221 3.05 3.40 -24.07
CA ASP A 221 1.75 3.45 -24.76
C ASP A 221 0.57 3.03 -23.85
N GLU A 222 0.82 2.26 -22.79
CA GLU A 222 -0.21 1.90 -21.79
C GLU A 222 -0.54 3.07 -20.83
N ALA A 223 0.29 4.12 -20.78
CA ALA A 223 0.19 5.18 -19.76
C ALA A 223 -1.19 5.87 -19.69
N PRO A 224 -1.85 6.28 -20.80
CA PRO A 224 -3.16 6.93 -20.73
C PRO A 224 -4.23 6.03 -20.12
N GLY A 225 -4.28 4.76 -20.53
CA GLY A 225 -5.23 3.78 -20.01
C GLY A 225 -4.95 3.41 -18.55
N TYR A 226 -3.67 3.24 -18.19
CA TYR A 226 -3.26 2.98 -16.81
C TYR A 226 -3.60 4.16 -15.89
N MET A 227 -3.33 5.40 -16.33
CA MET A 227 -3.67 6.60 -15.57
C MET A 227 -5.17 6.73 -15.37
N GLN A 228 -5.98 6.52 -16.43
CA GLN A 228 -7.44 6.55 -16.34
C GLN A 228 -8.00 5.48 -15.38
N ALA A 229 -7.46 4.26 -15.40
CA ALA A 229 -7.89 3.18 -14.52
C ALA A 229 -7.51 3.41 -13.04
N ASN A 230 -6.42 4.15 -12.77
CA ASN A 230 -5.82 4.27 -11.43
C ASN A 230 -5.78 5.72 -10.89
N GLN A 231 -6.56 6.66 -11.47
CA GLN A 231 -6.52 8.09 -11.14
C GLN A 231 -6.51 8.40 -9.64
N GLN A 232 -7.38 7.74 -8.87
CA GLN A 232 -7.49 7.95 -7.42
C GLN A 232 -6.27 7.42 -6.65
N GLU A 233 -5.69 6.28 -7.06
CA GLU A 233 -4.47 5.73 -6.44
C GLU A 233 -3.27 6.65 -6.69
N LEU A 234 -3.08 7.06 -7.95
CA LEU A 234 -1.99 7.93 -8.39
C LEU A 234 -2.08 9.32 -7.73
N MET A 235 -3.27 9.91 -7.70
CA MET A 235 -3.52 11.15 -6.97
C MET A 235 -3.23 11.01 -5.48
N ASN A 236 -3.70 9.94 -4.82
CA ASN A 236 -3.43 9.73 -3.40
C ASN A 236 -1.93 9.56 -3.13
N ARG A 237 -1.19 8.80 -3.95
CA ARG A 237 0.26 8.63 -3.82
C ARG A 237 1.04 9.93 -4.00
N PHE A 238 0.55 10.83 -4.86
CA PHE A 238 1.11 12.17 -5.01
C PHE A 238 0.77 13.09 -3.82
N LEU A 239 -0.47 13.06 -3.34
CA LEU A 239 -0.90 13.85 -2.18
C LEU A 239 -0.29 13.35 -0.86
N ASP A 240 0.05 12.06 -0.74
CA ASP A 240 0.71 11.48 0.44
C ASP A 240 2.19 11.88 0.56
N LEU A 241 2.76 12.59 -0.43
CA LEU A 241 4.12 13.14 -0.37
C LEU A 241 4.25 14.21 0.71
N GLY A 242 5.29 14.10 1.54
CA GLY A 242 5.53 15.02 2.65
C GLY A 242 5.83 16.45 2.18
N SER A 243 6.47 16.63 1.03
CA SER A 243 6.69 17.94 0.41
C SER A 243 5.38 18.56 -0.06
N VAL A 244 4.52 17.79 -0.73
CA VAL A 244 3.21 18.27 -1.22
C VAL A 244 2.33 18.67 -0.03
N GLN A 245 2.31 17.89 1.05
CA GLN A 245 1.57 18.25 2.27
C GLN A 245 2.11 19.49 2.99
N ARG A 246 3.44 19.70 3.01
CA ARG A 246 4.04 20.94 3.54
C ARG A 246 3.66 22.15 2.71
N ASP A 247 3.76 22.05 1.39
CA ASP A 247 3.47 23.15 0.47
C ASP A 247 1.98 23.53 0.52
N LEU A 248 1.07 22.55 0.45
CA LEU A 248 -0.38 22.76 0.59
C LEU A 248 -0.76 23.33 1.97
N GLY A 249 -0.03 22.96 3.02
CA GLY A 249 -0.24 23.47 4.38
C GLY A 249 0.28 24.90 4.61
N ALA A 250 1.18 25.39 3.75
CA ALA A 250 1.67 26.76 3.80
C ALA A 250 0.79 27.76 2.99
N MET A 251 -0.13 27.25 2.16
CA MET A 251 -1.02 28.04 1.30
C MET A 251 -2.24 28.59 2.06
N THR A 252 -2.78 29.72 1.59
CA THR A 252 -4.13 30.15 1.99
C THR A 252 -5.19 29.14 1.51
N PRO A 253 -6.41 29.13 2.09
CA PRO A 253 -7.48 28.23 1.65
C PRO A 253 -7.78 28.32 0.15
N GLU A 254 -7.76 29.53 -0.42
CA GLU A 254 -8.04 29.81 -1.82
C GLU A 254 -6.95 29.24 -2.73
N GLN A 255 -5.68 29.53 -2.43
CA GLN A 255 -4.52 29.00 -3.15
C GLN A 255 -4.48 27.46 -3.08
N ARG A 256 -4.74 26.90 -1.90
CA ARG A 256 -4.78 25.45 -1.71
C ARG A 256 -5.90 24.80 -2.53
N ALA A 257 -7.08 25.41 -2.59
CA ALA A 257 -8.18 24.91 -3.41
C ALA A 257 -7.84 24.94 -4.91
N GLU A 258 -7.16 26.00 -5.38
CA GLU A 258 -6.64 26.11 -6.75
C GLU A 258 -5.63 25.01 -7.07
N HIS A 259 -4.60 24.81 -6.23
CA HIS A 259 -3.61 23.75 -6.42
C HIS A 259 -4.21 22.34 -6.32
N LEU A 260 -5.14 22.08 -5.39
CA LEU A 260 -5.83 20.79 -5.30
C LEU A 260 -6.71 20.52 -6.53
N ARG A 261 -7.30 21.55 -7.14
CA ARG A 261 -7.98 21.43 -8.44
C ARG A 261 -6.98 21.10 -9.56
N ALA A 262 -5.88 21.85 -9.66
CA ALA A 262 -4.84 21.66 -10.66
C ALA A 262 -4.21 20.25 -10.61
N ILE A 263 -4.02 19.68 -9.42
CA ILE A 263 -3.59 18.28 -9.25
C ILE A 263 -4.60 17.31 -9.88
N ARG A 264 -5.89 17.49 -9.60
CA ARG A 264 -6.96 16.60 -10.07
C ARG A 264 -7.16 16.69 -11.59
N GLU A 265 -7.18 17.90 -12.12
CA GLU A 265 -7.22 18.16 -13.56
C GLU A 265 -5.98 17.56 -14.25
N GLY A 266 -4.80 17.72 -13.63
CA GLY A 266 -3.55 17.10 -14.08
C GLY A 266 -3.60 15.56 -14.14
N MET A 267 -4.39 14.91 -13.26
CA MET A 267 -4.66 13.47 -13.27
C MET A 267 -5.78 13.05 -14.24
N GLY A 268 -6.40 13.99 -14.97
CA GLY A 268 -7.43 13.73 -15.96
C GLY A 268 -8.84 13.58 -15.40
N LEU A 269 -9.15 14.17 -14.23
CA LEU A 269 -10.53 14.21 -13.73
C LEU A 269 -11.37 15.19 -14.55
N ASP A 270 -12.62 14.80 -14.84
CA ASP A 270 -13.59 15.66 -15.52
C ASP A 270 -14.14 16.79 -14.62
N GLU A 271 -14.71 17.82 -15.24
CA GLU A 271 -15.26 19.00 -14.56
C GLU A 271 -16.29 18.66 -13.46
N ALA A 272 -17.14 17.65 -13.70
CA ALA A 272 -18.11 17.23 -12.71
C ALA A 272 -17.44 16.54 -11.51
N ALA A 273 -16.33 15.83 -11.72
CA ALA A 273 -15.49 15.29 -10.66
C ALA A 273 -14.75 16.40 -9.90
N LEU A 274 -14.23 17.43 -10.60
CA LEU A 274 -13.56 18.57 -9.97
C LEU A 274 -14.48 19.31 -8.98
N GLU A 275 -15.73 19.58 -9.36
CA GLU A 275 -16.70 20.23 -8.46
C GLU A 275 -17.08 19.33 -7.27
N ARG A 276 -17.30 18.02 -7.48
CA ARG A 276 -17.53 17.07 -6.36
C ARG A 276 -16.38 17.04 -5.35
N TRP A 277 -15.13 17.15 -5.84
CA TRP A 277 -13.94 17.18 -4.99
C TRP A 277 -13.77 18.50 -4.25
N LYS A 278 -14.06 19.63 -4.90
CA LYS A 278 -14.11 20.96 -4.28
C LYS A 278 -15.14 21.00 -3.13
N ASP A 279 -16.35 20.51 -3.34
CA ASP A 279 -17.38 20.42 -2.29
C ASP A 279 -16.97 19.49 -1.14
N LEU A 280 -16.24 18.41 -1.43
CA LEU A 280 -15.71 17.51 -0.42
C LEU A 280 -14.62 18.19 0.41
N ASP A 281 -13.65 18.84 -0.24
CA ASP A 281 -12.57 19.56 0.45
C ASP A 281 -13.10 20.74 1.26
N THR A 282 -14.07 21.52 0.76
CA THR A 282 -14.69 22.60 1.54
C THR A 282 -15.36 22.07 2.82
N ARG A 283 -16.05 20.92 2.75
CA ARG A 283 -16.65 20.28 3.93
C ARG A 283 -15.60 19.76 4.91
N ARG A 284 -14.50 19.19 4.41
CA ARG A 284 -13.36 18.77 5.24
C ARG A 284 -12.68 19.95 5.92
N ASP A 285 -12.44 21.03 5.18
CA ASP A 285 -11.78 22.21 5.70
C ASP A 285 -12.61 22.90 6.80
N ALA A 286 -13.93 23.00 6.62
CA ALA A 286 -14.85 23.47 7.65
C ALA A 286 -14.88 22.54 8.87
N ARG A 287 -14.91 21.22 8.65
CA ARG A 287 -14.89 20.21 9.72
C ARG A 287 -13.60 20.24 10.54
N TRP A 288 -12.45 20.40 9.89
CA TRP A 288 -11.17 20.54 10.57
C TRP A 288 -11.07 21.83 11.38
N ALA A 289 -11.51 22.97 10.82
CA ALA A 289 -11.53 24.24 11.55
C ALA A 289 -12.42 24.17 12.81
N LEU A 290 -13.57 23.50 12.71
CA LEU A 290 -14.46 23.20 13.84
C LEU A 290 -13.79 22.28 14.87
N GLY A 291 -13.03 21.29 14.41
CA GLY A 291 -12.21 20.39 15.23
C GLY A 291 -11.07 21.09 15.98
N GLU A 292 -10.37 22.02 15.33
CA GLU A 292 -9.30 22.83 15.93
C GLU A 292 -9.85 23.72 17.06
N GLN A 293 -11.01 24.37 16.83
CA GLN A 293 -11.72 25.16 17.85
C GLN A 293 -12.16 24.30 19.04
N TYR A 294 -12.76 23.13 18.77
CA TYR A 294 -13.12 22.15 19.79
C TYR A 294 -11.91 21.73 20.65
N MET A 295 -10.78 21.39 20.02
CA MET A 295 -9.57 20.96 20.73
C MET A 295 -8.97 22.09 21.59
N ALA A 296 -9.08 23.35 21.14
CA ALA A 296 -8.66 24.51 21.92
C ALA A 296 -9.54 24.73 23.16
N GLU A 297 -10.88 24.72 23.02
CA GLU A 297 -11.79 24.80 24.17
C GLU A 297 -11.63 23.61 25.14
N ARG A 298 -11.45 22.40 24.61
CA ARG A 298 -11.18 21.19 25.38
C ARG A 298 -9.92 21.33 26.24
N ALA A 299 -8.85 21.88 25.67
CA ALA A 299 -7.59 22.10 26.39
C ALA A 299 -7.75 23.12 27.53
N ILE A 300 -8.58 24.15 27.35
CA ILE A 300 -8.91 25.13 28.40
C ILE A 300 -9.73 24.49 29.52
N LEU A 301 -10.77 23.71 29.18
CA LEU A 301 -11.59 23.01 30.18
C LEU A 301 -10.76 22.04 31.03
N ALA A 302 -9.83 21.29 30.41
CA ALA A 302 -8.93 20.36 31.08
C ALA A 302 -7.91 21.03 32.03
N GLN A 303 -7.69 22.35 31.91
CA GLN A 303 -6.89 23.13 32.86
C GLN A 303 -7.72 23.66 34.04
N GLN A 304 -9.03 23.84 33.84
CA GLN A 304 -9.94 24.48 34.81
C GLN A 304 -10.70 23.47 35.68
N HIS A 305 -10.89 22.24 35.19
CA HIS A 305 -11.74 21.22 35.81
C HIS A 305 -11.06 19.84 35.78
N THR A 306 -11.42 18.98 36.73
CA THR A 306 -10.93 17.60 36.83
C THR A 306 -12.06 16.65 37.23
N GLY A 307 -11.86 15.35 37.00
CA GLY A 307 -12.81 14.31 37.42
C GLY A 307 -14.19 14.46 36.77
N PRO A 308 -15.30 14.11 37.48
CA PRO A 308 -16.64 14.09 36.91
C PRO A 308 -17.13 15.42 36.34
N GLU A 309 -16.69 16.56 36.90
CA GLU A 309 -17.08 17.89 36.41
C GLU A 309 -16.39 18.25 35.09
N LEU A 310 -15.18 17.75 34.86
CA LEU A 310 -14.53 17.86 33.54
C LEU A 310 -15.33 17.06 32.51
N GLU A 311 -15.63 15.78 32.78
CA GLU A 311 -16.35 14.93 31.82
C GLU A 311 -17.75 15.45 31.49
N ARG A 312 -18.49 16.00 32.46
CA ARG A 312 -19.77 16.68 32.21
C ARG A 312 -19.61 17.83 31.20
N ARG A 313 -18.61 18.69 31.39
CA ARG A 313 -18.32 19.83 30.49
C ARG A 313 -17.78 19.40 29.13
N LEU A 314 -16.99 18.33 29.07
CA LEU A 314 -16.52 17.76 27.81
C LEU A 314 -17.67 17.13 27.01
N SER A 315 -18.64 16.50 27.68
CA SER A 315 -19.88 16.02 27.03
C SER A 315 -20.68 17.18 26.43
N GLU A 316 -20.90 18.24 27.19
CA GLU A 316 -21.57 19.47 26.72
C GLU A 316 -20.82 20.17 25.57
N LEU A 317 -19.48 20.18 25.62
CA LEU A 317 -18.63 20.69 24.54
C LEU A 317 -18.76 19.84 23.27
N ARG A 318 -18.68 18.51 23.36
CA ARG A 318 -18.84 17.59 22.22
C ARG A 318 -20.21 17.74 21.57
N ALA A 319 -21.28 17.81 22.37
CA ALA A 319 -22.65 18.00 21.89
C ALA A 319 -22.82 19.34 21.14
N ARG A 320 -22.24 20.43 21.66
CA ARG A 320 -22.26 21.76 21.03
C ARG A 320 -21.52 21.80 19.69
N TYR A 321 -20.39 21.09 19.55
CA TYR A 321 -19.57 21.12 18.34
C TYR A 321 -19.98 20.09 17.27
N PHE A 322 -20.46 18.91 17.67
CA PHE A 322 -20.63 17.79 16.74
C PHE A 322 -21.98 17.08 16.80
N ALA A 323 -22.92 17.54 17.65
CA ALA A 323 -24.28 17.02 17.77
C ALA A 323 -24.34 15.47 17.74
N ASP A 324 -24.79 14.89 16.64
CA ASP A 324 -24.98 13.44 16.45
C ASP A 324 -23.69 12.62 16.62
N GLU A 325 -22.51 13.20 16.32
CA GLU A 325 -21.21 12.52 16.47
C GLU A 325 -20.60 12.68 17.88
N ALA A 326 -21.24 13.41 18.80
CA ALA A 326 -20.68 13.70 20.12
C ALA A 326 -20.37 12.44 20.94
N GLN A 327 -21.22 11.42 20.84
CA GLN A 327 -21.03 10.12 21.50
C GLN A 327 -19.85 9.35 20.90
N THR A 328 -19.76 9.28 19.56
CA THR A 328 -18.63 8.63 18.86
C THR A 328 -17.31 9.29 19.21
N ILE A 329 -17.27 10.62 19.28
CA ILE A 329 -16.06 11.37 19.68
C ILE A 329 -15.72 11.14 21.15
N ALA A 330 -16.70 11.00 22.05
CA ALA A 330 -16.44 10.62 23.44
C ALA A 330 -15.83 9.22 23.56
N GLU A 331 -16.31 8.24 22.81
CA GLU A 331 -15.77 6.87 22.77
C GLU A 331 -14.36 6.81 22.17
N GLU A 332 -14.13 7.55 21.07
CA GLU A 332 -12.80 7.75 20.49
C GLU A 332 -11.81 8.30 21.54
N GLU A 333 -12.15 9.40 22.20
CA GLU A 333 -11.28 10.01 23.21
C GLU A 333 -11.05 9.13 24.44
N ALA A 334 -12.07 8.38 24.88
CA ALA A 334 -11.96 7.41 25.98
C ALA A 334 -11.01 6.26 25.63
N SER A 335 -10.90 5.88 24.35
CA SER A 335 -9.91 4.93 23.85
C SER A 335 -8.50 5.53 23.68
N GLY A 336 -8.33 6.84 23.91
CA GLY A 336 -7.10 7.59 23.70
C GLY A 336 -6.90 8.08 22.25
N PHE A 337 -7.90 7.92 21.37
CA PHE A 337 -7.86 8.40 20.00
C PHE A 337 -8.45 9.81 19.88
N TYR A 338 -7.62 10.77 19.50
CA TYR A 338 -8.03 12.16 19.29
C TYR A 338 -8.07 12.46 17.80
N ARG A 339 -9.26 12.36 17.18
CA ARG A 339 -9.47 12.55 15.74
C ARG A 339 -8.86 13.85 15.21
N PHE A 340 -9.18 14.97 15.87
CA PHE A 340 -8.67 16.31 15.52
C PHE A 340 -7.30 16.64 16.16
N GLY A 341 -6.70 15.68 16.87
CA GLY A 341 -5.29 15.73 17.28
C GLY A 341 -4.36 14.99 16.32
N GLN A 342 -4.87 14.38 15.25
CA GLN A 342 -4.06 13.75 14.21
C GLN A 342 -3.50 14.78 13.23
N PRO A 343 -2.39 14.49 12.52
CA PRO A 343 -1.94 15.32 11.41
C PRO A 343 -3.00 15.44 10.30
N ARG A 344 -3.31 16.68 9.92
CA ARG A 344 -4.16 16.99 8.77
C ARG A 344 -3.45 16.63 7.47
N GLN A 345 -4.19 16.09 6.51
CA GLN A 345 -3.71 15.72 5.18
C GLN A 345 -4.61 16.38 4.13
N TRP A 346 -4.10 17.44 3.53
CA TRP A 346 -4.80 18.27 2.55
C TRP A 346 -5.17 17.46 1.30
N GLY A 347 -6.42 17.60 0.86
CA GLY A 347 -7.02 16.80 -0.22
C GLY A 347 -7.33 15.34 0.14
N ARG A 348 -7.03 14.88 1.37
CA ARG A 348 -7.13 13.48 1.80
C ARG A 348 -8.14 13.26 2.93
N ASN A 349 -8.05 13.99 4.05
CA ASN A 349 -8.89 13.78 5.24
C ASN A 349 -9.76 14.99 5.64
#